data_AF-A0A1J0TQE2-F1
#
_entry.id   AF-A0A1J0TQE2-F1
#
_cell.length_a   1.000
_cell.length_b   1.000
_cell.length_c   1.000
_cell.angle_alpha   90.00
_cell.angle_beta   90.00
_cell.angle_gamma   90.00
#
_symmetry.space_group_name_H-M   'P 1'
#
loop_
_entity.id
_entity.type
_entity.pdbx_description
1 polymer ?
#
loop_
_entity_poly.entity_id
_entity_poly.type
_entity_poly.pdbx_seq_one_letter_code
_entity_poly.pdbx_strand_id
1 'polypeptide(L)'
;MPREILPTGTDSPQSPFDRVRQVRDDGSEFWSARDLCQIVEYETWRNFAAAIDRAKIACENSGSAAQDHFVGASKLIELGKGGRREVEDFNLSRFAAYLVVMNGDPRKPAIAAAQSYFAIRTRQAEVVETRLADALDVPKRQMEIMQLAQGLIDPRHLEAKARLVLARALGEAPELDPKTTPLYAQTYLEEKGLTRDEIKSMSSVFGKRLKAMYQLERGEDPGQYPLETKAGQVRQVNAYTEADRDLFDRVWTKYYGEAS
;
A
#
# COMPACT_ATOMS: atom_id res chain seq x y z
N MET A 1 28.15 9.15 4.16
CA MET A 1 26.97 9.58 3.39
C MET A 1 25.96 10.15 4.36
N PRO A 2 25.63 11.44 4.31
CA PRO A 2 24.62 12.01 5.20
C PRO A 2 23.23 11.50 4.77
N ARG A 3 22.44 11.04 5.75
CA ARG A 3 21.05 10.62 5.58
C ARG A 3 20.22 11.83 5.15
N GLU A 4 19.67 11.78 3.94
CA GLU A 4 18.60 12.69 3.51
C GLU A 4 17.37 12.45 4.39
N ILE A 5 17.01 13.47 5.15
CA ILE A 5 15.77 13.53 5.91
C ILE A 5 14.66 13.72 4.89
N LEU A 6 13.80 12.70 4.73
CA LEU A 6 12.58 12.80 3.95
C LEU A 6 11.75 13.99 4.45
N PRO A 7 11.32 14.93 3.59
CA PRO A 7 10.48 16.04 4.01
C PRO A 7 9.14 15.49 4.51
N THR A 8 8.82 15.73 5.78
CA THR A 8 7.49 15.54 6.34
C THR A 8 6.56 16.56 5.71
N GLY A 9 5.94 16.18 4.58
CA GLY A 9 4.99 17.02 3.87
C GLY A 9 3.69 17.18 4.64
N THR A 10 3.51 18.31 5.32
CA THR A 10 2.19 18.81 5.76
C THR A 10 1.92 20.25 5.36
N ASP A 11 2.64 20.80 4.38
CA ASP A 11 2.26 22.06 3.73
C ASP A 11 1.99 21.80 2.24
N SER A 12 0.85 21.17 1.98
CA SER A 12 0.23 21.33 0.65
C SER A 12 -0.30 22.76 0.58
N PRO A 13 0.04 23.57 -0.44
CA PRO A 13 -0.57 24.88 -0.60
C PRO A 13 -2.08 24.69 -0.64
N GLN A 14 -2.77 25.21 0.37
CA GLN A 14 -4.21 25.04 0.54
C GLN A 14 -4.89 25.61 -0.71
N SER A 15 -5.57 24.74 -1.47
CA SER A 15 -6.17 25.10 -2.75
C SER A 15 -7.10 26.31 -2.55
N PRO A 16 -7.19 27.27 -3.50
CA PRO A 16 -8.19 28.34 -3.44
C PRO A 16 -9.61 27.81 -3.20
N PHE A 17 -9.87 26.58 -3.63
CA PHE A 17 -11.09 25.84 -3.35
C PHE A 17 -11.28 25.49 -1.86
N ASP A 18 -10.24 25.04 -1.18
CA ASP A 18 -10.31 24.65 0.25
C ASP A 18 -10.44 25.87 1.16
N ARG A 19 -10.03 27.05 0.70
CA ARG A 19 -10.13 28.32 1.46
C ARG A 19 -11.57 28.77 1.74
N VAL A 20 -12.52 28.40 0.89
CA VAL A 20 -13.95 28.75 1.04
C VAL A 20 -14.80 27.55 1.45
N ARG A 21 -14.14 26.46 1.84
CA ARG A 21 -14.81 25.32 2.43
C ARG A 21 -15.45 25.73 3.75
N GLN A 22 -16.71 25.39 3.91
CA GLN A 22 -17.47 25.55 5.14
C GLN A 22 -17.84 24.16 5.68
N VAL A 23 -18.04 24.07 6.98
CA VAL A 23 -18.43 22.84 7.67
C VAL A 23 -19.73 23.11 8.41
N ARG A 24 -20.71 22.24 8.24
CA ARG A 24 -21.99 22.29 8.97
C ARG A 24 -21.81 21.72 10.38
N ASP A 25 -22.82 21.93 11.22
CA ASP A 25 -22.83 21.43 12.59
C ASP A 25 -22.75 19.89 12.69
N ASP A 26 -23.20 19.18 11.64
CA ASP A 26 -23.11 17.72 11.52
C ASP A 26 -21.74 17.20 11.02
N GLY A 27 -20.78 18.11 10.80
CA GLY A 27 -19.44 17.81 10.28
C GLY A 27 -19.37 17.67 8.76
N SER A 28 -20.48 17.77 8.03
CA SER A 28 -20.49 17.73 6.57
C SER A 28 -19.93 19.03 5.98
N GLU A 29 -19.13 18.89 4.92
CA GLU A 29 -18.53 20.04 4.24
C GLU A 29 -19.42 20.56 3.11
N PHE A 30 -19.40 21.87 2.90
CA PHE A 30 -20.09 22.51 1.77
C PHE A 30 -19.37 23.78 1.29
N TRP A 31 -19.74 24.21 0.09
CA TRP A 31 -19.26 25.42 -0.54
C TRP A 31 -20.44 26.30 -0.93
N SER A 32 -20.38 27.58 -0.59
CA SER A 32 -21.31 28.58 -1.13
C SER A 32 -21.01 28.79 -2.61
N ALA A 33 -22.00 28.61 -3.47
CA ALA A 33 -21.87 28.86 -4.90
C ALA A 33 -21.52 30.34 -5.18
N ARG A 34 -21.98 31.27 -4.35
CA ARG A 34 -21.59 32.69 -4.42
C ARG A 34 -20.10 32.91 -4.18
N ASP A 35 -19.51 32.24 -3.21
CA ASP A 35 -18.06 32.34 -2.96
C ASP A 35 -17.26 31.70 -4.09
N LEU A 36 -17.73 30.54 -4.55
CA LEU A 36 -17.10 29.85 -5.67
C LEU A 36 -17.12 30.69 -6.95
N CYS A 37 -18.24 31.38 -7.23
CA CYS A 37 -18.38 32.32 -8.34
C CYS A 37 -17.28 33.40 -8.35
N GLN A 38 -16.90 33.92 -7.17
CA GLN A 38 -15.85 34.92 -7.04
C GLN A 38 -14.46 34.31 -7.26
N ILE A 39 -14.19 33.15 -6.69
CA ILE A 39 -12.89 32.46 -6.83
C ILE A 39 -12.60 32.09 -8.28
N VAL A 40 -13.62 31.63 -9.00
CA VAL A 40 -13.48 31.28 -10.42
C VAL A 40 -13.72 32.46 -11.36
N GLU A 41 -13.69 33.67 -10.82
CA GLU A 41 -13.63 34.94 -11.55
C GLU A 41 -14.82 35.17 -12.48
N TYR A 42 -16.02 34.76 -12.07
CA TYR A 42 -17.26 35.12 -12.76
C TYR A 42 -17.75 36.51 -12.31
N GLU A 43 -17.77 37.45 -13.25
CA GLU A 43 -18.23 38.82 -13.02
C GLU A 43 -19.74 38.91 -12.71
N THR A 44 -20.53 38.00 -13.28
CA THR A 44 -21.98 38.03 -13.14
C THR A 44 -22.53 36.66 -12.70
N TRP A 45 -23.46 36.70 -11.75
CA TRP A 45 -24.15 35.50 -11.28
C TRP A 45 -24.84 34.74 -12.39
N ARG A 46 -25.51 35.43 -13.31
CA ARG A 46 -26.29 34.80 -14.37
C ARG A 46 -25.43 33.82 -15.18
N ASN A 47 -24.18 34.20 -15.47
CA ASN A 47 -23.27 33.34 -16.22
C ASN A 47 -22.79 32.15 -15.39
N PHE A 48 -22.63 32.32 -14.08
CA PHE A 48 -22.24 31.24 -13.18
C PHE A 48 -23.40 30.28 -12.90
N ALA A 49 -24.62 30.78 -12.73
CA ALA A 49 -25.84 29.99 -12.60
C ALA A 49 -26.02 29.04 -13.80
N ALA A 50 -25.73 29.50 -15.02
CA ALA A 50 -25.75 28.63 -16.20
C ALA A 50 -24.71 27.48 -16.13
N ALA A 51 -23.57 27.67 -15.47
CA ALA A 51 -22.61 26.59 -15.21
C ALA A 51 -23.12 25.62 -14.14
N ILE A 52 -23.80 26.14 -13.11
CA ILE A 52 -24.49 25.32 -12.09
C ILE A 52 -25.57 24.45 -12.73
N ASP A 53 -26.37 24.99 -13.63
CA ASP A 53 -27.44 24.23 -14.30
C ASP A 53 -26.87 23.10 -15.17
N ARG A 54 -25.78 23.37 -15.92
CA ARG A 54 -25.06 22.31 -16.65
C ARG A 54 -24.50 21.25 -15.70
N ALA A 55 -23.96 21.66 -14.55
CA ALA A 55 -23.42 20.75 -13.55
C ALA A 55 -24.50 19.87 -12.90
N LYS A 56 -25.70 20.40 -12.65
CA LYS A 56 -26.85 19.61 -12.19
C LYS A 56 -27.24 18.54 -13.20
N ILE A 57 -27.31 18.90 -14.50
CA ILE A 57 -27.58 17.94 -15.58
C ILE A 57 -26.50 16.85 -15.63
N ALA A 58 -25.22 17.23 -15.54
CA ALA A 58 -24.12 16.28 -15.51
C ALA A 58 -24.19 15.34 -14.30
N CYS A 59 -24.59 15.86 -13.14
CA CYS A 59 -24.78 15.09 -11.91
C CYS A 59 -25.86 14.01 -12.08
N GLU A 60 -27.05 14.40 -12.56
CA GLU A 60 -28.16 13.46 -12.82
C GLU A 60 -27.77 12.39 -13.85
N ASN A 61 -27.13 12.80 -14.94
CA ASN A 61 -26.68 11.86 -15.97
C ASN A 61 -25.58 10.91 -15.49
N SER A 62 -24.86 11.26 -14.43
CA SER A 62 -23.89 10.39 -13.76
C SER A 62 -24.51 9.43 -12.73
N GLY A 63 -25.84 9.45 -12.57
CA GLY A 63 -26.58 8.60 -11.64
C GLY A 63 -26.62 9.12 -10.20
N SER A 64 -26.23 10.37 -9.96
CA SER A 64 -26.30 11.03 -8.65
C SER A 64 -27.42 12.05 -8.62
N ALA A 65 -28.27 12.03 -7.60
CA ALA A 65 -29.38 12.97 -7.47
C ALA A 65 -28.85 14.39 -7.19
N ALA A 66 -29.13 15.34 -8.07
CA ALA A 66 -28.61 16.70 -7.97
C ALA A 66 -29.12 17.42 -6.70
N GLN A 67 -30.33 17.11 -6.23
CA GLN A 67 -30.87 17.69 -5.00
C GLN A 67 -30.02 17.39 -3.75
N ASP A 68 -29.29 16.27 -3.72
CA ASP A 68 -28.42 15.88 -2.60
C ASP A 68 -27.08 16.63 -2.61
N HIS A 69 -26.77 17.30 -3.73
CA HIS A 69 -25.49 17.95 -3.95
C HIS A 69 -25.59 19.45 -4.21
N PHE A 70 -26.74 19.94 -4.67
CA PHE A 70 -27.01 21.33 -5.01
C PHE A 70 -28.18 21.87 -4.18
N VAL A 71 -27.96 22.03 -2.86
CA VAL A 71 -29.01 22.45 -1.93
C VAL A 71 -29.25 23.95 -2.09
N GLY A 72 -30.50 24.34 -2.40
CA GLY A 72 -30.88 25.74 -2.51
C GLY A 72 -30.64 26.49 -1.20
N ALA A 73 -30.04 27.67 -1.30
CA ALA A 73 -29.70 28.52 -0.17
C ALA A 73 -29.90 30.00 -0.54
N SER A 74 -29.65 30.87 0.42
CA SER A 74 -29.60 32.30 0.22
C SER A 74 -28.37 32.87 0.91
N LYS A 75 -27.86 33.96 0.35
CA LYS A 75 -26.72 34.67 0.90
C LYS A 75 -27.03 36.14 1.06
N LEU A 76 -26.76 36.68 2.25
CA LEU A 76 -26.85 38.10 2.50
C LEU A 76 -25.61 38.78 1.94
N ILE A 77 -25.79 39.72 1.01
CA ILE A 77 -24.71 40.54 0.45
C ILE A 77 -24.88 42.01 0.86
N GLU A 78 -23.76 42.70 1.04
CA GLU A 78 -23.76 44.14 1.28
C GLU A 78 -23.82 44.91 -0.06
N LEU A 79 -24.69 45.91 -0.10
CA LEU A 79 -24.85 46.85 -1.20
C LEU A 79 -24.18 48.17 -0.83
N GLY A 80 -23.96 49.02 -1.84
CA GLY A 80 -23.48 50.38 -1.62
C GLY A 80 -24.35 51.12 -0.59
N LYS A 81 -23.68 51.92 0.26
CA LYS A 81 -24.28 52.70 1.35
C LYS A 81 -24.92 51.87 2.48
N GLY A 82 -24.40 50.68 2.75
CA GLY A 82 -24.78 49.87 3.93
C GLY A 82 -26.12 49.13 3.79
N GLY A 83 -26.74 49.15 2.61
CA GLY A 83 -27.90 48.30 2.33
C GLY A 83 -27.49 46.84 2.34
N ARG A 84 -28.37 45.93 2.77
CA ARG A 84 -28.16 44.49 2.68
C ARG A 84 -29.27 43.87 1.86
N ARG A 85 -28.93 42.90 1.03
CA ARG A 85 -29.90 42.17 0.22
C ARG A 85 -29.60 40.69 0.28
N GLU A 86 -30.67 39.91 0.44
CA GLU A 86 -30.62 38.47 0.30
C GLU A 86 -30.67 38.11 -1.20
N VAL A 87 -29.70 37.32 -1.65
CA VAL A 87 -29.61 36.82 -3.02
C VAL A 87 -29.59 35.30 -3.01
N GLU A 88 -30.06 34.71 -4.10
CA GLU A 88 -30.02 33.26 -4.33
C GLU A 88 -28.60 32.71 -4.15
N ASP A 89 -28.46 31.54 -3.55
CA ASP A 89 -27.19 30.80 -3.43
C ASP A 89 -27.45 29.29 -3.48
N PHE A 90 -26.39 28.49 -3.52
CA PHE A 90 -26.46 27.05 -3.34
C PHE A 90 -25.36 26.60 -2.39
N ASN A 91 -25.72 25.71 -1.47
CA ASN A 91 -24.76 24.95 -0.71
C ASN A 91 -24.39 23.70 -1.51
N LEU A 92 -23.19 23.74 -2.09
CA LEU A 92 -22.66 22.69 -2.95
C LEU A 92 -21.92 21.65 -2.10
N SER A 93 -22.16 20.37 -2.34
CA SER A 93 -21.23 19.33 -1.90
C SER A 93 -19.89 19.51 -2.60
N ARG A 94 -18.82 18.88 -2.08
CA ARG A 94 -17.51 18.87 -2.77
C ARG A 94 -17.64 18.40 -4.21
N PHE A 95 -18.42 17.34 -4.43
CA PHE A 95 -18.67 16.76 -5.73
C PHE A 95 -19.40 17.75 -6.66
N ALA A 96 -20.47 18.40 -6.20
CA ALA A 96 -21.16 19.44 -6.98
C ALA A 96 -20.23 20.61 -7.33
N ALA A 97 -19.43 21.08 -6.37
CA ALA A 97 -18.53 22.20 -6.60
C ALA A 97 -17.47 21.87 -7.68
N TYR A 98 -16.94 20.63 -7.72
CA TYR A 98 -16.09 20.17 -8.82
C TYR A 98 -16.84 20.11 -10.15
N LEU A 99 -18.06 19.57 -10.17
CA LEU A 99 -18.88 19.54 -11.39
C LEU A 99 -19.15 20.95 -11.94
N VAL A 100 -19.43 21.93 -11.08
CA VAL A 100 -19.63 23.34 -11.49
C VAL A 100 -18.39 23.89 -12.18
N VAL A 101 -17.21 23.66 -11.61
CA VAL A 101 -15.94 24.11 -12.20
C VAL A 101 -15.67 23.39 -13.52
N MET A 102 -15.88 22.08 -13.60
CA MET A 102 -15.69 21.31 -14.83
C MET A 102 -16.63 21.74 -15.95
N ASN A 103 -17.85 22.18 -15.61
CA ASN A 103 -18.86 22.69 -16.56
C ASN A 103 -18.83 24.22 -16.73
N GLY A 104 -17.81 24.88 -16.18
CA GLY A 104 -17.57 26.32 -16.30
C GLY A 104 -17.13 26.76 -17.70
N ASP A 105 -17.00 28.07 -17.90
CA ASP A 105 -16.53 28.67 -19.15
C ASP A 105 -15.00 28.52 -19.25
N PRO A 106 -14.47 27.70 -20.19
CA PRO A 106 -13.03 27.46 -20.29
C PRO A 106 -12.23 28.68 -20.75
N ARG A 107 -12.90 29.76 -21.20
CA ARG A 107 -12.23 31.03 -21.51
C ARG A 107 -11.77 31.79 -20.25
N LYS A 108 -12.26 31.40 -19.06
CA LYS A 108 -11.83 31.97 -17.79
C LYS A 108 -10.56 31.26 -17.29
N PRO A 109 -9.46 31.99 -17.02
CA PRO A 109 -8.20 31.39 -16.59
C PRO A 109 -8.33 30.48 -15.37
N ALA A 110 -9.11 30.88 -14.36
CA ALA A 110 -9.34 30.06 -13.17
C ALA A 110 -10.03 28.72 -13.47
N ILE A 111 -11.01 28.70 -14.40
CA ILE A 111 -11.68 27.47 -14.84
C ILE A 111 -10.71 26.58 -15.63
N ALA A 112 -9.96 27.15 -16.59
CA ALA A 112 -9.00 26.39 -17.40
C ALA A 112 -7.87 25.79 -16.54
N ALA A 113 -7.40 26.53 -15.54
CA ALA A 113 -6.39 26.06 -14.59
C ALA A 113 -6.93 24.89 -13.75
N ALA A 114 -8.17 24.99 -13.26
CA ALA A 114 -8.79 23.91 -12.51
C ALA A 114 -9.03 22.66 -13.36
N GLN A 115 -9.52 22.80 -14.60
CA GLN A 115 -9.69 21.68 -15.53
C GLN A 115 -8.35 20.99 -15.84
N SER A 116 -7.29 21.78 -16.05
CA SER A 116 -5.93 21.27 -16.28
C SER A 116 -5.41 20.52 -15.05
N TYR A 117 -5.64 21.06 -13.85
CA TYR A 117 -5.34 20.38 -12.59
C TYR A 117 -6.07 19.04 -12.49
N PHE A 118 -7.38 19.00 -12.72
CA PHE A 118 -8.14 17.75 -12.68
C PHE A 118 -7.63 16.72 -13.68
N ALA A 119 -7.34 17.12 -14.93
CA ALA A 119 -6.78 16.20 -15.93
C ALA A 119 -5.46 15.57 -15.48
N ILE A 120 -4.56 16.38 -14.90
CA ILE A 120 -3.27 15.89 -14.36
C ILE A 120 -3.50 14.98 -13.15
N ARG A 121 -4.38 15.37 -12.22
CA ARG A 121 -4.66 14.60 -11.01
C ARG A 121 -5.33 13.27 -11.31
N THR A 122 -6.28 13.22 -12.24
CA THR A 122 -6.89 11.98 -12.71
C THR A 122 -5.83 11.06 -13.30
N ARG A 123 -4.95 11.58 -14.16
CA ARG A 123 -3.85 10.78 -14.72
C ARG A 123 -2.90 10.25 -13.66
N GLN A 124 -2.56 11.07 -12.66
CA GLN A 124 -1.73 10.64 -11.53
C GLN A 124 -2.41 9.53 -10.73
N ALA A 125 -3.72 9.64 -10.47
CA ALA A 125 -4.49 8.64 -9.75
C ALA A 125 -4.54 7.30 -10.53
N GLU A 126 -4.85 7.33 -11.82
CA GLU A 126 -4.85 6.13 -12.70
C GLU A 126 -3.50 5.41 -12.68
N VAL A 127 -2.39 6.16 -12.77
CA VAL A 127 -1.05 5.57 -12.74
C VAL A 127 -0.73 4.95 -11.37
N VAL A 128 -1.14 5.60 -10.28
CA VAL A 128 -0.96 5.05 -8.92
C VAL A 128 -1.79 3.78 -8.75
N GLU A 129 -3.06 3.79 -9.17
CA GLU A 129 -3.96 2.64 -9.11
C GLU A 129 -3.42 1.46 -9.94
N THR A 130 -2.95 1.74 -11.15
CA THR A 130 -2.32 0.72 -12.02
C THR A 130 -1.08 0.13 -11.35
N ARG A 131 -0.18 0.96 -10.82
CA ARG A 131 1.03 0.49 -10.13
C ARG A 131 0.71 -0.33 -8.89
N LEU A 132 -0.31 0.06 -8.14
CA LEU A 132 -0.75 -0.68 -6.96
C LEU A 132 -1.32 -2.04 -7.36
N ALA A 133 -2.15 -2.09 -8.41
CA ALA A 133 -2.67 -3.33 -8.95
C ALA A 133 -1.54 -4.27 -9.42
N ASP A 134 -0.58 -3.74 -10.17
CA ASP A 134 0.58 -4.48 -10.65
C ASP A 134 1.46 -5.01 -9.50
N ALA A 135 1.69 -4.18 -8.47
CA ALA A 135 2.47 -4.56 -7.30
C ALA A 135 1.81 -5.70 -6.50
N LEU A 136 0.47 -5.77 -6.51
CA LEU A 136 -0.30 -6.79 -5.78
C LEU A 136 -0.58 -8.05 -6.61
N ASP A 137 -0.51 -8.02 -7.94
CA ASP A 137 -0.83 -9.16 -8.81
C ASP A 137 0.05 -10.39 -8.51
N VAL A 138 1.37 -10.22 -8.48
CA VAL A 138 2.30 -11.33 -8.22
C VAL A 138 2.12 -11.92 -6.82
N PRO A 139 2.12 -11.13 -5.72
CA PRO A 139 1.84 -11.65 -4.38
C PRO A 139 0.49 -12.38 -4.29
N LYS A 140 -0.57 -11.83 -4.90
CA LYS A 140 -1.90 -12.45 -4.89
C LYS A 140 -1.88 -13.84 -5.55
N ARG A 141 -1.28 -13.97 -6.73
CA ARG A 141 -1.13 -15.27 -7.41
C ARG A 141 -0.30 -16.26 -6.60
N GLN A 142 0.76 -15.80 -5.94
CA GLN A 142 1.57 -16.65 -5.06
C GLN A 142 0.74 -17.18 -3.88
N MET A 143 -0.10 -16.34 -3.27
CA MET A 143 -1.01 -16.75 -2.19
C MET A 143 -2.07 -17.74 -2.68
N GLU A 144 -2.65 -17.53 -3.86
CA GLU A 144 -3.58 -18.47 -4.49
C GLU A 144 -2.95 -19.85 -4.71
N ILE A 145 -1.71 -19.91 -5.23
CA ILE A 145 -0.96 -21.17 -5.38
C ILE A 145 -0.75 -21.85 -4.03
N MET A 146 -0.41 -21.10 -2.98
CA MET A 146 -0.23 -21.66 -1.63
C MET A 146 -1.52 -22.22 -1.05
N GLN A 147 -2.67 -21.59 -1.32
CA GLN A 147 -3.98 -22.14 -0.95
C GLN A 147 -4.25 -23.48 -1.66
N LEU A 148 -3.97 -23.57 -2.97
CA LEU A 148 -4.11 -24.82 -3.73
C LEU A 148 -3.15 -25.92 -3.26
N ALA A 149 -2.01 -25.55 -2.69
CA ALA A 149 -1.02 -26.49 -2.15
C ALA A 149 -1.35 -27.00 -0.73
N GLN A 150 -2.43 -26.52 -0.09
CA GLN A 150 -2.85 -27.00 1.22
C GLN A 150 -3.14 -28.52 1.17
N GLY A 151 -2.62 -29.25 2.16
CA GLY A 151 -2.71 -30.71 2.19
C GLY A 151 -1.68 -31.44 1.31
N LEU A 152 -0.98 -30.74 0.41
CA LEU A 152 0.14 -31.28 -0.37
C LEU A 152 1.50 -30.95 0.25
N ILE A 153 1.60 -29.83 0.98
CA ILE A 153 2.82 -29.33 1.63
C ILE A 153 2.57 -29.18 3.15
N ASP A 154 3.61 -29.41 3.98
CA ASP A 154 3.57 -29.19 5.43
C ASP A 154 3.01 -27.79 5.76
N PRO A 155 2.00 -27.67 6.64
CA PRO A 155 1.35 -26.40 6.95
C PRO A 155 2.30 -25.31 7.44
N ARG A 156 3.34 -25.66 8.22
CA ARG A 156 4.31 -24.68 8.75
C ARG A 156 5.17 -24.09 7.63
N HIS A 157 5.51 -24.90 6.63
CA HIS A 157 6.26 -24.45 5.46
C HIS A 157 5.43 -23.51 4.57
N LEU A 158 4.15 -23.83 4.37
CA LEU A 158 3.21 -22.95 3.67
C LEU A 158 3.04 -21.63 4.42
N GLU A 159 2.88 -21.67 5.74
CA GLU A 159 2.76 -20.48 6.57
C GLU A 159 4.00 -19.58 6.48
N ALA A 160 5.21 -20.14 6.61
CA ALA A 160 6.45 -19.39 6.48
C ALA A 160 6.57 -18.70 5.10
N LYS A 161 6.20 -19.41 4.02
CA LYS A 161 6.17 -18.85 2.66
C LYS A 161 5.13 -17.75 2.51
N ALA A 162 3.94 -17.92 3.06
CA ALA A 162 2.88 -16.91 3.02
C ALA A 162 3.31 -15.62 3.74
N ARG A 163 3.92 -15.73 4.93
CA ARG A 163 4.47 -14.58 5.66
C ARG A 163 5.54 -13.83 4.87
N LEU A 164 6.44 -14.55 4.17
CA LEU A 164 7.44 -13.92 3.30
C LEU A 164 6.82 -13.12 2.15
N VAL A 165 5.79 -13.67 1.51
CA VAL A 165 5.08 -12.99 0.41
C VAL A 165 4.35 -11.75 0.92
N LEU A 166 3.65 -11.86 2.05
CA LEU A 166 2.95 -10.74 2.67
C LEU A 166 3.90 -9.63 3.08
N ALA A 167 4.99 -9.95 3.77
CA ALA A 167 5.99 -8.97 4.19
C ALA A 167 6.57 -8.21 2.99
N ARG A 168 6.93 -8.92 1.92
CA ARG A 168 7.41 -8.28 0.67
C ARG A 168 6.35 -7.40 0.03
N ALA A 169 5.09 -7.83 0.00
CA ALA A 169 4.00 -7.05 -0.58
C ALA A 169 3.69 -5.77 0.22
N LEU A 170 3.86 -5.82 1.55
CA LEU A 170 3.66 -4.69 2.46
C LEU A 170 4.90 -3.78 2.58
N GLY A 171 6.03 -4.18 1.99
CA GLY A 171 7.31 -3.48 2.15
C GLY A 171 7.92 -3.63 3.55
N GLU A 172 7.49 -4.65 4.29
CA GLU A 172 7.91 -4.94 5.66
C GLU A 172 9.01 -6.02 5.66
N ALA A 173 9.84 -6.01 6.70
CA ALA A 173 10.73 -7.14 6.96
C ALA A 173 9.89 -8.33 7.47
N PRO A 174 10.08 -9.55 6.95
CA PRO A 174 9.27 -10.69 7.38
C PRO A 174 9.53 -11.03 8.85
N GLU A 175 8.48 -10.94 9.67
CA GLU A 175 8.46 -11.55 11.00
C GLU A 175 8.28 -13.06 10.86
N LEU A 176 9.40 -13.74 10.59
CA LEU A 176 9.49 -15.17 10.75
C LEU A 176 9.60 -15.45 12.26
N ASP A 177 8.78 -16.37 12.79
CA ASP A 177 9.04 -16.89 14.14
C ASP A 177 10.44 -17.49 14.12
N PRO A 178 11.38 -16.98 14.95
CA PRO A 178 12.73 -17.52 15.00
C PRO A 178 12.75 -19.01 15.33
N LYS A 179 11.68 -19.61 15.86
CA LYS A 179 11.62 -21.07 16.10
C LYS A 179 11.22 -21.89 14.90
N THR A 180 10.61 -21.29 13.86
CA THR A 180 10.11 -22.01 12.67
C THR A 180 10.90 -21.69 11.41
N THR A 181 11.81 -20.70 11.50
CA THR A 181 12.70 -20.31 10.41
C THR A 181 13.57 -21.51 10.01
N PRO A 182 13.58 -21.94 8.73
CA PRO A 182 14.41 -23.06 8.30
C PRO A 182 15.90 -22.80 8.54
N LEU A 183 16.57 -23.72 9.21
CA LEU A 183 18.01 -23.70 9.44
C LEU A 183 18.69 -24.74 8.53
N TYR A 184 19.41 -24.26 7.53
CA TYR A 184 20.14 -25.14 6.61
C TYR A 184 21.56 -25.41 7.11
N ALA A 185 21.97 -26.67 7.08
CA ALA A 185 23.34 -27.08 7.42
C ALA A 185 24.41 -26.31 6.65
N GLN A 186 24.16 -26.03 5.37
CA GLN A 186 25.08 -25.24 4.56
C GLN A 186 25.21 -23.80 5.09
N THR A 187 24.08 -23.11 5.30
CA THR A 187 24.06 -21.72 5.80
C THR A 187 24.73 -21.59 7.16
N TYR A 188 24.48 -22.54 8.07
CA TYR A 188 25.14 -22.59 9.37
C TYR A 188 26.67 -22.75 9.25
N LEU A 189 27.16 -23.60 8.35
CA LEU A 189 28.61 -23.78 8.14
C LEU A 189 29.27 -22.54 7.52
N GLU A 190 28.55 -21.83 6.63
CA GLU A 190 28.99 -20.54 6.10
C GLU A 190 29.12 -19.48 7.22
N GLU A 191 28.20 -19.46 8.19
CA GLU A 191 28.27 -18.58 9.37
C GLU A 191 29.48 -18.86 10.27
N LYS A 192 30.01 -20.09 10.28
CA LYS A 192 31.26 -20.44 11.00
C LYS A 192 32.52 -19.99 10.27
N GLY A 193 32.39 -19.31 9.12
CA GLY A 193 33.51 -18.73 8.37
C GLY A 193 34.24 -19.71 7.45
N LEU A 194 33.65 -20.88 7.16
CA LEU A 194 34.24 -21.88 6.29
C LEU A 194 34.18 -21.48 4.81
N THR A 195 35.21 -21.86 4.06
CA THR A 195 35.24 -21.72 2.60
C THR A 195 34.33 -22.75 1.93
N ARG A 196 33.97 -22.50 0.65
CA ARG A 196 33.13 -23.42 -0.13
C ARG A 196 33.68 -24.84 -0.21
N ASP A 197 35.00 -24.99 -0.31
CA ASP A 197 35.66 -26.30 -0.43
C ASP A 197 35.64 -27.06 0.89
N GLU A 198 35.85 -26.36 2.01
CA GLU A 198 35.73 -26.94 3.35
C GLU A 198 34.29 -27.40 3.62
N ILE A 199 33.31 -26.54 3.32
CA ILE A 199 31.88 -26.87 3.44
C ILE A 199 31.56 -28.11 2.62
N LYS A 200 31.99 -28.17 1.35
CA LYS A 200 31.74 -29.31 0.46
C LYS A 200 32.33 -30.62 1.02
N SER A 201 33.52 -30.55 1.64
CA SER A 201 34.20 -31.70 2.23
C SER A 201 33.46 -32.25 3.45
N MET A 202 33.00 -31.36 4.35
CA MET A 202 32.46 -31.80 5.65
C MET A 202 30.93 -31.90 5.71
N SER A 203 30.18 -31.30 4.79
CA SER A 203 28.71 -31.21 4.85
C SER A 203 28.01 -32.56 5.02
N SER A 204 28.49 -33.60 4.33
CA SER A 204 27.89 -34.95 4.42
C SER A 204 28.05 -35.56 5.81
N VAL A 205 29.26 -35.44 6.40
CA VAL A 205 29.54 -35.97 7.74
C VAL A 205 28.83 -35.14 8.80
N PHE A 206 28.82 -33.81 8.66
CA PHE A 206 28.10 -32.90 9.55
C PHE A 206 26.60 -33.21 9.57
N GLY A 207 25.96 -33.37 8.40
CA GLY A 207 24.54 -33.73 8.29
C GLY A 207 24.20 -35.07 8.98
N LYS A 208 25.07 -36.08 8.86
CA LYS A 208 24.90 -37.37 9.57
C LYS A 208 24.98 -37.20 11.09
N ARG A 209 25.91 -36.36 11.57
CA ARG A 209 26.08 -36.08 13.00
C ARG A 209 24.90 -35.30 13.58
N LEU A 210 24.38 -34.32 12.84
CA LEU A 210 23.15 -33.59 13.18
C LEU A 210 21.96 -34.56 13.32
N LYS A 211 21.76 -35.42 12.31
CA LYS A 211 20.67 -36.42 12.34
C LYS A 211 20.78 -37.33 13.58
N ALA A 212 21.98 -37.83 13.85
CA ALA A 212 22.22 -38.73 14.98
C ALA A 212 21.95 -38.06 16.33
N MET A 213 22.39 -36.82 16.53
CA MET A 213 22.10 -36.08 17.77
C MET A 213 20.62 -35.72 17.89
N TYR A 214 19.96 -35.39 16.79
CA TYR A 214 18.53 -35.08 16.79
C TYR A 214 17.70 -36.31 17.21
N GLN A 215 18.00 -37.46 16.62
CA GLN A 215 17.38 -38.74 16.97
C GLN A 215 17.64 -39.12 18.43
N LEU A 216 18.83 -38.84 18.96
CA LEU A 216 19.18 -39.10 20.36
C LEU A 216 18.37 -38.23 21.33
N GLU A 217 18.17 -36.95 21.01
CA GLU A 217 17.49 -35.99 21.90
C GLU A 217 15.97 -36.09 21.83
N ARG A 218 15.42 -36.34 20.64
CA ARG A 218 13.98 -36.29 20.39
C ARG A 218 13.32 -37.66 20.26
N GLY A 219 14.11 -38.72 20.10
CA GLY A 219 13.60 -40.07 19.91
C GLY A 219 13.02 -40.33 18.51
N GLU A 220 13.11 -39.37 17.60
CA GLU A 220 12.62 -39.45 16.22
C GLU A 220 13.58 -38.83 15.21
N ASP A 221 13.43 -39.22 13.95
CA ASP A 221 14.23 -38.66 12.85
C ASP A 221 13.75 -37.23 12.55
N PRO A 222 14.64 -36.31 12.13
CA PRO A 222 14.21 -35.01 11.64
C PRO A 222 13.27 -35.21 10.45
N GLY A 223 12.24 -34.36 10.35
CA GLY A 223 11.40 -34.30 9.16
C GLY A 223 12.23 -34.09 7.89
N GLN A 224 11.65 -34.33 6.71
CA GLN A 224 12.35 -34.12 5.44
C GLN A 224 11.56 -33.21 4.51
N TYR A 225 12.27 -32.47 3.67
CA TYR A 225 11.67 -31.70 2.60
C TYR A 225 12.46 -31.90 1.28
N PRO A 226 11.78 -31.80 0.13
CA PRO A 226 12.44 -31.85 -1.16
C PRO A 226 13.25 -30.57 -1.37
N LEU A 227 14.54 -30.72 -1.65
CA LEU A 227 15.43 -29.64 -2.07
C LEU A 227 15.87 -29.87 -3.51
N GLU A 228 15.63 -28.88 -4.36
CA GLU A 228 16.10 -28.90 -5.74
C GLU A 228 17.56 -28.43 -5.80
N THR A 229 18.42 -29.25 -6.42
CA THR A 229 19.82 -28.90 -6.66
C THR A 229 19.95 -27.98 -7.87
N LYS A 230 21.09 -27.28 -8.01
CA LYS A 230 21.37 -26.45 -9.21
C LYS A 230 21.32 -27.22 -10.54
N ALA A 231 21.37 -28.54 -10.51
CA ALA A 231 21.25 -29.43 -11.67
C ALA A 231 19.80 -29.89 -11.94
N GLY A 232 18.80 -29.35 -11.24
CA GLY A 232 17.39 -29.73 -11.38
C GLY A 232 17.01 -31.06 -10.73
N GLN A 233 17.96 -31.76 -10.09
CA GLN A 233 17.67 -32.98 -9.34
C GLN A 233 17.05 -32.62 -7.98
N VAL A 234 15.91 -33.23 -7.63
CA VAL A 234 15.29 -33.10 -6.30
C VAL A 234 15.86 -34.17 -5.35
N ARG A 235 16.27 -33.76 -4.15
CA ARG A 235 16.75 -34.67 -3.08
C ARG A 235 15.97 -34.42 -1.79
N GLN A 236 15.63 -35.49 -1.07
CA GLN A 236 15.09 -35.37 0.28
C GLN A 236 16.22 -35.02 1.25
N VAL A 237 16.05 -33.92 1.96
CA VAL A 237 17.02 -33.43 2.95
C VAL A 237 16.34 -33.22 4.29
N ASN A 238 17.09 -33.41 5.37
CA ASN A 238 16.57 -33.25 6.72
C ASN A 238 16.20 -31.78 6.97
N ALA A 239 15.02 -31.58 7.53
CA ALA A 239 14.43 -30.32 7.94
C ALA A 239 14.88 -30.00 9.36
N TYR A 240 15.51 -28.84 9.52
CA TYR A 240 15.79 -28.25 10.83
C TYR A 240 15.27 -26.81 10.82
N THR A 241 15.07 -26.30 12.01
CA THR A 241 14.66 -24.92 12.25
C THR A 241 15.69 -24.22 13.12
N GLU A 242 15.62 -22.90 13.17
CA GLU A 242 16.40 -22.09 14.09
C GLU A 242 16.16 -22.46 15.58
N ALA A 243 15.05 -23.12 15.93
CA ALA A 243 14.87 -23.74 17.25
C ALA A 243 15.85 -24.89 17.53
N ASP A 244 16.45 -25.47 16.49
CA ASP A 244 17.43 -26.55 16.58
C ASP A 244 18.89 -26.01 16.55
N ARG A 245 19.10 -24.69 16.59
CA ARG A 245 20.45 -24.09 16.54
C ARG A 245 21.38 -24.57 17.65
N ASP A 246 20.87 -24.74 18.87
CA ASP A 246 21.65 -25.28 19.99
C ASP A 246 22.18 -26.69 19.70
N LEU A 247 21.41 -27.52 18.97
CA LEU A 247 21.85 -28.84 18.54
C LEU A 247 23.00 -28.73 17.53
N PHE A 248 22.92 -27.77 16.60
CA PHE A 248 23.99 -27.50 15.63
C PHE A 248 25.26 -27.01 16.33
N ASP A 249 25.15 -26.09 17.27
CA ASP A 249 26.28 -25.57 18.05
C ASP A 249 26.94 -26.69 18.88
N ARG A 250 26.15 -27.57 19.51
CA ARG A 250 26.71 -28.73 20.23
C ARG A 250 27.42 -29.72 19.31
N VAL A 251 26.84 -30.02 18.15
CA VAL A 251 27.48 -30.90 17.15
C VAL A 251 28.76 -30.26 16.63
N TRP A 252 28.73 -28.96 16.35
CA TRP A 252 29.90 -28.22 15.90
C TRP A 252 31.01 -28.28 16.95
N THR A 253 30.75 -27.85 18.17
CA THR A 253 31.74 -27.86 19.26
C THR A 253 32.29 -29.25 19.53
N LYS A 254 31.45 -30.29 19.56
CA LYS A 254 31.87 -31.66 19.87
C LYS A 254 32.82 -32.27 18.82
N TYR A 255 32.65 -31.92 17.55
CA TYR A 255 33.33 -32.62 16.45
C TYR A 255 34.27 -31.73 15.62
N TYR A 256 34.18 -30.41 15.80
CA TYR A 256 34.87 -29.39 15.01
C TYR A 256 35.34 -28.19 15.86
N GLY A 257 34.92 -28.10 17.12
CA GLY A 257 35.45 -27.14 18.08
C GLY A 257 36.87 -27.54 18.46
N GLU A 258 37.82 -26.64 18.18
CA GLU A 258 39.27 -26.74 18.43
C GLU A 258 40.10 -27.50 17.37
N ALA A 259 40.42 -26.77 16.30
CA ALA A 259 41.79 -26.68 15.80
C ALA A 259 42.09 -25.18 15.56
N SER A 260 42.54 -24.49 16.61
CA SER A 260 43.21 -23.19 16.53
C SER A 260 44.61 -23.32 17.08
#